data_AF-A0A3T1DAV5-F1
#
_entry.id   AF-A0A3T1DAV5-F1
#
_cell.length_a   1.000
_cell.length_b   1.000
_cell.length_c   1.000
_cell.angle_alpha   90.00
_cell.angle_beta   90.00
_cell.angle_gamma   90.00
#
_symmetry.space_group_name_H-M   'P 1'
#
loop_
_entity.id
_entity.type
_entity.pdbx_description
1 polymer ?
#
loop_
_entity_poly.entity_id
_entity_poly.type
_entity_poly.pdbx_seq_one_letter_code
_entity_poly.pdbx_strand_id
1 'polypeptide(L)' 'MSWNDKDIPAWAKGAVGALNKLELVSGKGGNRFDPKATTTRAEAVTVLLKMLEQKSK' A
#
# COMPACT_ATOMS: atom_id res chain seq x y z
N MET A 1 10.07 -0.45 -3.92
CA MET A 1 8.87 -1.19 -4.36
C MET A 1 9.32 -2.57 -4.74
N SER A 2 8.87 -3.59 -4.01
CA SER A 2 9.35 -4.97 -4.12
C SER A 2 8.36 -5.90 -4.86
N TRP A 3 7.48 -5.33 -5.69
CA TRP A 3 6.45 -6.06 -6.44
C TRP A 3 6.27 -5.52 -7.86
N ASN A 4 5.72 -6.37 -8.73
CA ASN A 4 5.34 -6.00 -10.10
C ASN A 4 4.26 -4.91 -10.08
N ASP A 5 4.47 -3.82 -10.83
CA ASP A 5 3.65 -2.61 -10.83
C ASP A 5 2.84 -2.40 -12.13
N LYS A 6 2.88 -3.39 -13.04
CA LYS A 6 2.22 -3.33 -14.37
C LYS A 6 0.73 -3.04 -14.30
N ASP A 7 0.05 -3.55 -13.28
CA ASP A 7 -1.41 -3.42 -13.13
C ASP A 7 -1.82 -2.16 -12.36
N ILE A 8 -0.86 -1.38 -11.86
CA ILE A 8 -1.12 -0.16 -11.09
C ILE A 8 -1.36 0.99 -12.07
N PRO A 9 -2.55 1.64 -12.01
CA PRO A 9 -2.83 2.81 -12.84
C PRO A 9 -1.78 3.91 -12.66
N ALA A 10 -1.45 4.63 -13.74
CA ALA A 10 -0.40 5.65 -13.72
C ALA A 10 -0.59 6.70 -12.61
N TRP A 11 -1.84 7.11 -12.36
CA TRP A 11 -2.18 8.07 -11.30
C TRP A 11 -1.88 7.54 -9.88
N ALA A 12 -1.93 6.22 -9.67
CA ALA A 12 -1.76 5.59 -8.38
C ALA A 12 -0.30 5.22 -8.09
N LYS A 13 0.55 5.08 -9.12
CA LYS A 13 1.93 4.60 -8.96
C LYS A 13 2.75 5.42 -7.96
N GLY A 14 2.67 6.74 -8.05
CA GLY A 14 3.38 7.64 -7.12
C GLY A 14 2.92 7.45 -5.67
N ALA A 15 1.60 7.43 -5.45
CA ALA A 15 1.01 7.23 -4.13
C ALA A 15 1.36 5.86 -3.54
N VAL A 16 1.19 4.78 -4.31
CA VAL A 16 1.52 3.42 -3.87
C VAL A 16 3.02 3.30 -3.55
N GLY A 17 3.88 3.89 -4.38
CA GLY A 17 5.31 3.92 -4.13
C GLY A 17 5.68 4.62 -2.82
N ALA A 18 5.06 5.76 -2.52
CA ALA A 18 5.26 6.49 -1.26
C ALA A 18 4.75 5.68 -0.05
N LEU A 19 3.54 5.13 -0.13
CA LEU A 19 2.95 4.31 0.93
C LEU A 19 3.79 3.04 1.20
N ASN A 20 4.37 2.43 0.16
CA ASN A 20 5.28 1.29 0.35
C ASN A 20 6.58 1.69 1.06
N LYS A 21 7.19 2.81 0.68
CA LYS A 21 8.41 3.32 1.34
C LYS A 21 8.19 3.62 2.82
N LEU A 22 6.97 4.03 3.18
CA LEU A 22 6.57 4.29 4.56
C LEU A 22 6.08 3.03 5.31
N GLU A 23 6.17 1.85 4.67
CA GLU A 23 5.72 0.56 5.20
C GLU A 23 4.22 0.53 5.59
N LEU A 24 3.45 1.43 5.01
CA LEU A 24 2.00 1.56 5.23
C LEU A 24 1.22 0.51 4.46
N VAL A 25 1.71 0.13 3.27
CA VAL A 25 1.11 -0.92 2.42
C VAL A 25 2.16 -1.94 1.99
N SER A 26 1.71 -3.19 1.82
CA SER A 26 2.51 -4.32 1.35
C SER A 26 1.77 -5.09 0.25
N GLY A 27 2.53 -5.80 -0.58
CA GLY A 27 1.96 -6.76 -1.54
C GLY A 27 1.35 -7.98 -0.86
N LYS A 28 0.57 -8.76 -1.62
CA LYS A 28 -0.13 -9.97 -1.15
C LYS A 28 0.72 -11.24 -1.25
N GLY A 29 2.05 -11.10 -1.29
CA GLY A 29 2.98 -12.20 -1.58
C GLY A 29 3.14 -12.48 -3.08
N GLY A 30 4.05 -13.38 -3.44
CA GLY A 30 4.27 -13.78 -4.83
C GLY A 30 4.64 -12.62 -5.77
N ASN A 31 5.34 -11.59 -5.26
CA ASN A 31 5.72 -10.39 -6.03
C ASN A 31 4.51 -9.61 -6.60
N ARG A 32 3.32 -9.75 -5.99
CA ARG A 32 2.05 -9.18 -6.46
C ARG A 32 1.54 -8.08 -5.54
N PHE A 33 1.15 -6.97 -6.14
CA PHE A 33 0.29 -5.96 -5.54
C PHE A 33 -1.01 -5.93 -6.34
N ASP A 34 -2.15 -5.95 -5.64
CA ASP A 34 -3.46 -6.08 -6.26
C ASP A 34 -4.23 -4.76 -6.14
N PRO A 35 -4.00 -3.80 -7.07
CA PRO A 35 -4.52 -2.44 -6.96
C PRO A 35 -6.05 -2.36 -7.15
N LYS A 36 -6.67 -3.41 -7.68
CA LYS A 36 -8.12 -3.48 -7.95
C LYS A 36 -8.87 -4.32 -6.92
N ALA A 37 -8.17 -4.96 -5.98
CA ALA A 37 -8.82 -5.71 -4.92
C ALA A 37 -9.57 -4.78 -3.96
N THR A 38 -10.74 -5.24 -3.53
CA THR A 38 -11.46 -4.61 -2.43
C THR A 38 -10.65 -4.72 -1.14
N THR A 39 -10.51 -3.59 -0.44
CA THR A 39 -9.90 -3.52 0.89
C THR A 39 -10.92 -3.92 1.95
N THR A 40 -10.51 -4.77 2.89
CA THR A 40 -11.30 -5.09 4.09
C THR A 40 -11.25 -3.97 5.13
N ARG A 41 -12.23 -3.91 6.02
CA ARG A 41 -12.24 -2.94 7.14
C ARG A 41 -10.98 -3.04 8.00
N ALA A 42 -10.49 -4.26 8.25
CA ALA A 42 -9.29 -4.49 9.05
C ALA A 42 -8.02 -3.95 8.36
N GLU A 43 -7.88 -4.19 7.05
CA GLU A 43 -6.76 -3.64 6.26
C GLU A 43 -6.80 -2.10 6.23
N ALA A 44 -7.97 -1.50 6.01
CA ALA A 44 -8.13 -0.04 6.02
C ALA A 44 -7.72 0.57 7.36
N VAL A 45 -8.21 0.01 8.48
CA VAL A 45 -7.86 0.49 9.83
C VAL A 45 -6.37 0.31 10.10
N THR A 46 -5.76 -0.79 9.66
CA THR A 46 -4.31 -1.03 9.82
C THR A 46 -3.48 0.06 9.16
N VAL A 47 -3.84 0.47 7.94
CA VAL A 47 -3.15 1.56 7.23
C VAL A 47 -3.29 2.88 8.00
N LEU A 48 -4.51 3.20 8.48
CA LEU A 48 -4.76 4.42 9.25
C LEU A 48 -3.96 4.48 10.55
N LEU A 49 -3.89 3.37 11.30
CA LEU A 49 -3.12 3.30 12.54
C LEU A 49 -1.62 3.51 12.28
N LYS A 50 -1.04 2.84 11.27
CA LYS A 50 0.35 3.05 10.88
C LYS A 50 0.64 4.49 10.44
N MET A 51 -0.31 5.15 9.78
CA MET A 51 -0.17 6.56 9.40
C MET A 51 -0.11 7.49 10.63
N LEU A 52 -0.93 7.22 11.65
CA LEU A 52 -0.91 7.98 12.90
C LEU A 52 0.40 7.78 13.68
N GLU A 53 0.94 6.57 13.69
CA GLU A 53 2.25 6.27 14.28
C GLU A 53 3.39 6.99 13.56
N GLN A 54 3.39 7.04 12.21
CA GLN A 54 4.40 7.77 11.43
C GLN A 54 4.38 9.28 11.71
N LYS A 55 3.21 9.88 11.93
CA LYS A 55 3.08 11.30 12.28
C LYS A 55 3.66 11.62 13.67
N SER A 56 3.72 10.63 14.55
CA SER A 56 4.11 10.80 15.95
C SER A 56 5.58 10.49 16.21
N LYS A 57 6.35 10.14 15.17
CA LYS A 57 7.81 10.05 15.18
C LYS A 57 8.44 11.40 14.90
#